data_AF-D7NU02-F1
#
_entry.id   AF-D7NU02-F1
#
_cell.length_a   1.000
_cell.length_b   1.000
_cell.length_c   1.000
_cell.angle_alpha   90.00
_cell.angle_beta   90.00
_cell.angle_gamma   90.00
#
_symmetry.space_group_name_H-M   'P 1'
#
loop_
_entity.id
_entity.type
_entity.pdbx_description
1 polymer ?
#
loop_
_entity_poly.entity_id
_entity_poly.type
_entity_poly.pdbx_seq_one_letter_code
_entity_poly.pdbx_strand_id
1 'polypeptide(L)' 'SLKPSNHATIQSIVRAVGVVPGIPEPCCVPEKMSSLSILFFDENKNVVLKVYPNMTVESCACR' A
#
# COMPACT_ATOMS: atom_id res chain seq x y z
N SER A 1 -1.68 -12.06 -9.32
CA SER A 1 -3.12 -11.76 -9.46
C SER A 1 -3.45 -10.55 -8.60
N LEU A 2 -4.01 -9.49 -9.18
CA LEU A 2 -4.47 -8.30 -8.45
C LEU A 2 -5.72 -8.68 -7.64
N LYS A 3 -5.78 -8.27 -6.36
CA LYS A 3 -6.91 -8.55 -5.46
C LYS A 3 -7.62 -7.24 -5.08
N PRO A 4 -8.42 -6.64 -5.97
CA PRO A 4 -9.11 -5.39 -5.67
C PRO A 4 -10.16 -5.59 -4.57
N SER A 5 -10.47 -4.52 -3.84
CA SER A 5 -11.66 -4.52 -2.96
C SER A 5 -12.94 -4.51 -3.81
N ASN A 6 -14.08 -4.86 -3.20
CA ASN A 6 -15.38 -4.65 -3.82
C ASN A 6 -15.56 -3.18 -4.23
N HIS A 7 -15.11 -2.24 -3.39
CA HIS A 7 -15.16 -0.82 -3.69
C HIS A 7 -14.33 -0.45 -4.94
N ALA A 8 -13.07 -0.88 -5.03
CA ALA A 8 -12.21 -0.63 -6.19
C ALA A 8 -12.80 -1.24 -7.48
N THR A 9 -13.44 -2.40 -7.36
CA THR A 9 -14.12 -3.06 -8.48
C THR A 9 -15.32 -2.24 -8.96
N ILE A 10 -16.22 -1.84 -8.06
CA ILE A 10 -17.38 -1.02 -8.40
C ILE A 10 -16.96 0.36 -8.91
N GLN A 11 -15.97 1.00 -8.28
CA GLN A 11 -15.43 2.29 -8.72
C GLN A 11 -14.89 2.22 -10.16
N SER A 12 -14.16 1.15 -10.50
CA SER A 12 -13.69 0.92 -11.88
C SER A 12 -14.85 0.80 -12.87
N ILE A 13 -15.91 0.09 -12.50
CA ILE A 13 -17.10 -0.09 -13.34
C ILE A 13 -17.84 1.24 -13.52
N VAL A 14 -18.16 1.95 -12.43
CA VAL A 14 -18.91 3.21 -12.47
C VAL A 14 -18.15 4.26 -13.30
N ARG A 15 -16.81 4.32 -13.13
CA ARG A 15 -15.96 5.17 -13.96
C ARG A 15 -16.02 4.78 -15.44
N ALA A 16 -15.88 3.50 -15.77
CA ALA A 16 -15.86 3.03 -17.16
C ALA A 16 -17.20 3.25 -17.87
N VAL A 17 -18.32 3.10 -17.16
CA VAL A 17 -19.67 3.34 -17.69
C VAL A 17 -19.99 4.82 -17.82
N GLY A 18 -19.37 5.69 -17.02
CA GLY A 18 -19.50 7.15 -17.13
C GLY A 18 -20.85 7.72 -16.66
N VAL A 19 -21.62 6.96 -15.88
CA VAL A 19 -22.92 7.39 -15.34
C VAL A 19 -22.81 8.51 -14.31
N VAL A 20 -21.68 8.60 -13.60
CA VAL A 20 -21.41 9.63 -12.61
C VAL A 20 -20.13 10.37 -13.02
N PRO A 21 -20.17 11.69 -13.23
CA PRO A 21 -18.97 12.45 -13.55
C PRO A 21 -18.05 12.55 -12.33
N GLY A 22 -16.74 12.65 -12.58
CA GLY A 22 -15.75 12.92 -11.53
C GLY A 22 -15.30 11.71 -10.71
N ILE A 23 -15.64 10.47 -11.10
CA ILE A 23 -15.15 9.26 -10.44
C ILE A 23 -13.68 8.98 -10.85
N PRO A 24 -12.72 8.96 -9.91
CA PRO A 24 -11.31 8.69 -10.22
C PRO A 24 -11.04 7.19 -10.42
N GLU A 25 -9.86 6.85 -10.96
CA GLU A 25 -9.38 5.46 -10.94
C GLU A 25 -9.03 5.02 -9.52
N PRO A 26 -9.26 3.74 -9.18
CA PRO A 26 -8.63 3.15 -8.00
C PRO A 26 -7.11 3.25 -8.10
N CYS A 27 -6.44 3.41 -6.96
CA CYS A 27 -4.99 3.59 -6.93
C CYS A 27 -4.27 2.26 -6.67
N CYS A 28 -3.12 2.06 -7.30
CA CYS A 28 -2.23 0.94 -7.01
C CYS A 28 -1.44 1.25 -5.74
N VAL A 29 -1.74 0.54 -4.65
CA VAL A 29 -1.12 0.74 -3.34
C VAL A 29 -0.53 -0.58 -2.82
N PRO A 30 0.43 -0.53 -1.87
CA PRO A 30 0.93 -1.73 -1.22
C PRO A 30 -0.18 -2.53 -0.54
N GLU A 31 -0.21 -3.84 -0.80
CA GLU A 31 -1.17 -4.79 -0.21
C GLU A 31 -0.52 -5.64 0.88
N LYS A 32 0.71 -6.09 0.61
CA LYS A 32 1.53 -6.84 1.55
C LYS A 32 2.87 -6.18 1.65
N MET A 33 3.35 -6.04 2.88
CA MET A 33 4.64 -5.47 3.17
C MET A 33 5.34 -6.31 4.25
N SER A 34 6.65 -6.42 4.14
CA SER A 34 7.51 -7.07 5.14
C SER A 34 8.32 -6.07 5.95
N SER A 35 8.84 -6.57 7.06
CA SER A 35 9.71 -5.82 7.96
C SER A 35 11.16 -5.77 7.48
N LEU A 36 11.87 -4.71 7.88
CA LEU A 36 13.31 -4.56 7.66
C LEU A 36 14.03 -4.38 9.00
N SER A 37 15.12 -5.13 9.22
CA SER A 37 16.01 -4.96 10.36
C SER A 37 17.02 -3.86 10.08
N ILE A 38 17.06 -2.84 10.94
CA ILE A 38 17.95 -1.68 10.82
C ILE A 38 18.83 -1.60 12.06
N LEU A 39 20.14 -1.53 11.85
CA LEU A 39 21.14 -1.24 12.87
C LEU A 39 21.53 0.24 12.77
N PHE A 40 21.34 1.02 13.84
CA PHE A 40 21.63 2.46 13.86
C PHE A 40 22.04 2.94 15.25
N PHE A 41 22.54 4.17 15.34
CA PHE A 41 22.76 4.86 16.60
C PHE A 41 21.53 5.70 16.96
N ASP A 42 21.02 5.56 18.19
CA ASP A 42 19.93 6.40 18.69
C ASP A 42 20.41 7.80 19.10
N GLU A 43 19.49 8.65 19.57
CA GLU A 43 19.78 10.02 20.01
C GLU A 43 20.80 10.07 21.18
N ASN A 44 20.91 8.98 21.94
CA ASN A 44 21.85 8.82 23.06
C ASN A 44 23.16 8.13 22.64
N LYS A 45 23.38 7.93 21.33
CA LYS A 45 24.51 7.22 20.73
C LYS A 45 24.64 5.74 21.14
N ASN A 46 23.53 5.11 21.53
CA ASN A 46 23.50 3.67 21.75
C ASN A 46 23.37 2.92 20.42
N VAL A 47 24.01 1.76 20.31
CA VAL A 47 23.80 0.85 19.16
C VAL A 47 22.45 0.15 19.33
N VAL A 48 21.55 0.36 18.37
CA VAL A 48 20.19 -0.21 18.40
C VAL A 48 19.97 -1.03 17.14
N LEU A 49 19.57 -2.30 17.31
CA LEU A 49 19.00 -3.13 16.26
C LEU A 49 17.47 -3.12 16.40
N LYS A 50 16.76 -2.61 15.38
CA LYS A 50 15.30 -2.52 15.39
C LYS A 50 14.70 -3.09 14.12
N VAL A 51 13.63 -3.86 14.28
CA VAL A 51 12.82 -4.39 13.17
C VAL A 51 11.68 -3.43 12.91
N TYR A 52 11.71 -2.75 11.76
CA TYR A 52 10.66 -1.81 11.34
C TYR A 52 9.65 -2.54 10.45
N PRO A 53 8.37 -2.63 10.84
CA PRO A 53 7.33 -3.23 10.00
C PRO A 53 7.02 -2.35 8.79
N ASN A 54 6.46 -2.94 7.73
CA ASN A 54 5.98 -2.23 6.54
C ASN A 54 7.05 -1.38 5.82
N MET A 55 8.26 -1.90 5.71
CA MET A 55 9.38 -1.21 5.06
C MET A 55 9.63 -1.68 3.62
N THR A 56 9.24 -2.91 3.30
CA THR A 56 9.44 -3.51 1.97
C THR A 56 8.10 -3.92 1.38
N VAL A 57 7.79 -3.52 0.15
CA VAL A 57 6.56 -3.94 -0.55
C VAL A 57 6.76 -5.35 -1.13
N GLU A 58 5.84 -6.27 -0.81
CA GLU A 58 5.82 -7.63 -1.35
C GLU A 58 4.81 -7.80 -2.48
N SER A 59 3.68 -7.09 -2.40
CA SER A 59 2.66 -7.09 -3.45
C SER A 59 1.83 -5.82 -3.41
N CYS A 60 1.27 -5.42 -4.55
CA CYS A 60 0.35 -4.30 -4.67
C CYS A 60 -1.08 -4.76 -5.02
N ALA A 61 -2.08 -3.92 -4.71
CA ALA A 61 -3.47 -4.08 -5.12
C ALA A 61 -4.10 -2.72 -5.48
N CYS A 62 -5.19 -2.76 -6.25
CA CYS A 62 -6.01 -1.57 -6.49
C CYS A 62 -6.99 -1.37 -5.32
N ARG A 63 -6.99 -0.19 -4.72
CA ARG A 63 -7.87 0.18 -3.61
C ARG A 63 -8.76 1.37 -3.97
#